data_AF-A0A378ABJ0-F1
#
_entry.id   AF-A0A378ABJ0-F1
#
_cell.length_a   1.000
_cell.length_b   1.000
_cell.length_c   1.000
_cell.angle_alpha   90.00
_cell.angle_beta   90.00
_cell.angle_gamma   90.00
#
_symmetry.space_group_name_H-M   'P 1'
#
loop_
_entity.id
_entity.type
_entity.pdbx_description
1 polymer ?
#
loop_
_entity_poly.entity_id
_entity_poly.type
_entity_poly.pdbx_seq_one_letter_code
_entity_poly.pdbx_strand_id
1 'polypeptide(L)'
;MDAATRRNLEITQNLAGGTDNTLASVLDCTVTPMGSRMLKRWLHMPVRDTAVLVERQQTIGALQERYTELQPVLRQVGDLERILARLALRTARPRDLARMRHALQQLPLLRELLADVDSQPVQKLREKMGEFTELRELLERAVIDAPPVLVRDGGVIAPGYSEELDEWRALADGAPIISINWRSASASGWASIP
;
A
#
# COMPACT_ATOMS: atom_id res chain seq x y z
N MET A 1 6.57 17.89 -27.96
CA MET A 1 7.92 17.38 -28.26
C MET A 1 7.77 16.22 -29.20
N ASP A 2 8.44 16.29 -30.35
CA ASP A 2 8.50 15.19 -31.31
C ASP A 2 9.34 14.01 -30.77
N ALA A 3 9.30 12.89 -31.47
CA ALA A 3 9.99 11.67 -31.04
C ALA A 3 11.52 11.86 -31.01
N ALA A 4 12.07 12.59 -32.00
CA ALA A 4 13.50 12.88 -32.09
C ALA A 4 14.00 13.70 -30.89
N THR A 5 13.28 14.77 -30.52
CA THR A 5 13.65 15.59 -29.34
C THR A 5 13.60 14.75 -28.05
N ARG A 6 12.57 13.92 -27.86
CA ARG A 6 12.47 13.07 -26.65
C ARG A 6 13.64 12.09 -26.53
N ARG A 7 14.05 11.50 -27.65
CA ARG A 7 15.19 10.57 -27.71
C ARG A 7 16.51 11.30 -27.45
N ASN A 8 16.73 12.45 -28.09
CA ASN A 8 17.98 13.20 -27.98
C ASN A 8 18.18 13.85 -26.60
N LEU A 9 17.10 14.18 -25.89
CA LEU A 9 17.18 14.71 -24.53
C LEU A 9 17.27 13.61 -23.45
N GLU A 10 17.27 12.33 -23.85
CA GLU A 10 17.45 11.18 -22.95
C GLU A 10 16.59 11.26 -21.67
N ILE A 11 15.31 11.62 -21.81
CA ILE A 11 14.45 11.99 -20.67
C ILE A 11 14.33 10.83 -19.66
N THR A 12 13.99 9.64 -20.14
CA THR A 12 13.85 8.42 -19.32
C THR A 12 14.61 7.22 -19.89
N GLN A 13 15.18 7.38 -21.09
CA GLN A 13 15.89 6.33 -21.79
C GLN A 13 17.06 6.98 -22.53
N ASN A 14 18.26 6.42 -22.39
CA ASN A 14 19.45 6.88 -23.09
C ASN A 14 19.48 6.40 -24.54
N LEU A 15 20.41 6.90 -25.35
CA LEU A 15 20.51 6.57 -26.78
C LEU A 15 20.76 5.07 -27.05
N ALA A 16 21.40 4.37 -26.11
CA ALA A 16 21.63 2.93 -26.16
C ALA A 16 20.42 2.09 -25.72
N GLY A 17 19.34 2.72 -25.26
CA GLY A 17 18.12 2.06 -24.82
C GLY A 17 18.07 1.71 -23.32
N GLY A 18 19.11 2.02 -22.56
CA GLY A 18 19.17 1.84 -21.10
C GLY A 18 18.54 3.00 -20.32
N THR A 19 18.52 2.87 -18.99
CA THR A 19 17.95 3.87 -18.07
C THR A 19 19.00 4.75 -17.39
N ASP A 20 20.28 4.39 -17.51
CA ASP A 20 21.40 5.08 -16.88
C ASP A 20 21.71 6.39 -17.60
N ASN A 21 22.22 7.38 -16.86
CA ASN A 21 22.61 8.70 -17.36
C ASN A 21 21.47 9.45 -18.08
N THR A 22 20.24 9.29 -17.60
CA THR A 22 19.06 9.99 -18.11
C THR A 22 18.69 11.16 -17.21
N LEU A 23 17.88 12.10 -17.71
CA LEU A 23 17.35 13.17 -16.86
C LEU A 23 16.58 12.59 -15.66
N ALA A 24 15.78 11.55 -15.91
CA ALA A 24 15.05 10.87 -14.85
C ALA A 24 15.98 10.20 -13.84
N SER A 25 17.11 9.59 -14.24
CA SER A 25 18.03 8.97 -13.25
C SER A 25 18.67 9.98 -12.32
N VAL A 26 18.79 11.25 -12.74
CA VAL A 26 19.31 12.33 -11.89
C VAL A 26 18.24 12.90 -10.97
N LEU A 27 17.01 13.10 -11.48
CA LEU A 27 15.94 13.77 -10.73
C LEU A 27 15.07 12.84 -9.87
N ASP A 28 14.98 11.56 -10.21
CA ASP A 28 14.07 10.62 -9.57
C ASP A 28 14.63 10.06 -8.26
N CYS A 29 14.62 10.91 -7.23
CA CYS A 29 14.85 10.55 -5.83
C CYS A 29 13.53 10.31 -5.07
N THR A 30 12.46 9.95 -5.79
CA THR A 30 11.15 9.76 -5.18
C THR A 30 11.12 8.52 -4.28
N VAL A 31 10.36 8.59 -3.20
CA VAL A 31 10.33 7.52 -2.17
C VAL A 31 9.16 6.54 -2.35
N THR A 32 8.28 6.78 -3.33
CA THR A 32 7.17 5.88 -3.66
C THR A 32 7.15 5.52 -5.14
N PRO A 33 6.76 4.28 -5.51
CA PRO A 33 6.65 3.90 -6.91
C PRO A 33 5.67 4.75 -7.72
N MET A 34 4.57 5.22 -7.10
CA MET A 34 3.61 6.11 -7.76
C MET A 34 4.19 7.51 -7.99
N GLY A 35 5.03 8.01 -7.07
CA GLY A 35 5.77 9.27 -7.23
C GLY A 35 6.74 9.21 -8.41
N SER A 36 7.54 8.15 -8.52
CA SER A 36 8.48 7.93 -9.63
C SER A 36 7.76 7.93 -10.99
N ARG A 37 6.64 7.21 -11.08
CA ARG A 37 5.81 7.19 -12.30
C ARG A 37 5.24 8.57 -12.62
N MET A 38 4.78 9.31 -11.62
CA MET A 38 4.23 10.66 -11.81
C MET A 38 5.29 11.64 -12.31
N LEU A 39 6.49 11.65 -11.71
CA LEU A 39 7.60 12.50 -12.14
C LEU A 39 7.97 12.22 -13.60
N LYS A 40 8.13 10.96 -13.97
CA LYS A 40 8.42 10.56 -15.35
C LYS A 40 7.34 11.02 -16.33
N ARG A 41 6.06 10.95 -15.95
CA ARG A 41 4.96 11.54 -16.76
C ARG A 41 5.10 13.05 -16.92
N TRP A 42 5.45 13.77 -15.86
CA TRP A 42 5.63 15.23 -15.94
C TRP A 42 6.81 15.63 -16.84
N LEU A 43 7.94 14.92 -16.76
CA LEU A 43 9.08 15.16 -17.63
C LEU A 43 8.73 14.96 -19.12
N HIS A 44 7.88 13.98 -19.41
CA HIS A 44 7.40 13.70 -20.77
C HIS A 44 6.25 14.61 -21.23
N MET A 45 5.57 15.31 -20.32
CA MET A 45 4.43 16.17 -20.63
C MET A 45 4.54 17.50 -19.88
N PRO A 46 5.45 18.40 -20.31
CA PRO A 46 5.53 19.74 -19.77
C PRO A 46 4.19 20.47 -19.94
N VAL A 47 3.68 21.02 -18.84
CA VAL A 47 2.43 21.77 -18.83
C VAL A 47 2.68 23.21 -19.29
N ARG A 48 1.68 23.82 -19.94
CA ARG A 48 1.74 25.21 -20.43
C ARG A 48 0.92 26.19 -19.59
N ASP A 49 0.12 25.67 -18.67
CA ASP A 49 -0.68 26.46 -17.75
C ASP A 49 0.24 27.11 -16.71
N THR A 50 0.33 28.43 -16.76
CA THR A 50 1.20 29.21 -15.86
C THR A 50 0.74 29.12 -14.42
N ALA A 51 -0.56 29.01 -14.14
CA ALA A 51 -1.06 28.88 -12.77
C ALA A 51 -0.56 27.56 -12.16
N VAL A 52 -0.64 26.45 -12.90
CA VAL A 52 -0.12 25.14 -12.45
C VAL A 52 1.39 25.19 -12.21
N LEU A 53 2.15 25.88 -13.07
CA LEU A 53 3.60 26.02 -12.90
C LEU A 53 3.95 26.81 -11.64
N VAL A 54 3.26 27.93 -11.40
CA VAL A 54 3.46 28.76 -10.20
C VAL A 54 3.11 27.99 -8.92
N GLU A 55 1.98 27.27 -8.89
CA GLU A 55 1.61 26.47 -7.71
C GLU A 55 2.67 25.38 -7.40
N ARG A 56 3.24 24.74 -8.43
CA ARG A 56 4.34 23.78 -8.25
C ARG A 56 5.60 24.43 -7.70
N GLN A 57 5.99 25.59 -8.23
CA GLN A 57 7.18 26.32 -7.76
C GLN A 57 7.02 26.76 -6.30
N GLN A 58 5.85 27.29 -5.94
CA GLN A 58 5.52 27.66 -4.56
C GLN A 58 5.57 26.45 -3.63
N THR A 59 5.05 25.30 -4.08
CA THR A 59 5.09 24.05 -3.31
C THR A 59 6.52 23.57 -3.07
N ILE A 60 7.38 23.63 -4.10
CA ILE A 60 8.80 23.23 -3.98
C ILE A 60 9.52 24.12 -2.97
N GLY A 61 9.36 25.45 -3.07
CA GLY A 61 9.99 26.39 -2.14
C GLY A 61 9.51 26.19 -0.70
N ALA A 62 8.20 26.03 -0.49
CA ALA A 62 7.62 25.86 0.84
C ALA A 62 8.02 24.54 1.53
N LEU A 63 8.38 23.50 0.77
CA LEU A 63 8.74 22.18 1.31
C LEU A 63 10.26 21.92 1.34
N GLN A 64 11.07 22.89 0.93
CA GLN A 64 12.53 22.71 0.78
C GLN A 64 13.24 22.37 2.10
N GLU A 65 12.73 22.83 3.24
CA GLU A 65 13.30 22.54 4.56
C GLU A 65 12.62 21.34 5.26
N ARG A 66 11.48 20.87 4.74
CA ARG A 66 10.64 19.82 5.35
C ARG A 66 10.76 18.47 4.65
N TYR A 67 11.34 18.40 3.46
CA TYR A 67 11.31 17.17 2.64
C TYR A 67 12.00 15.98 3.32
N THR A 68 13.02 16.21 4.15
CA THR A 68 13.76 15.17 4.88
C THR A 68 12.90 14.47 5.93
N GLU A 69 11.95 15.18 6.53
CA GLU A 69 10.98 14.65 7.50
C GLU A 69 9.80 13.96 6.79
N LEU A 70 9.36 14.53 5.66
CA LEU A 70 8.25 13.98 4.87
C LEU A 70 8.61 12.68 4.15
N GLN A 71 9.82 12.57 3.61
CA GLN A 71 10.23 11.43 2.79
C GLN A 71 10.15 10.06 3.50
N PRO A 72 10.63 9.90 4.75
CA PRO A 72 10.48 8.65 5.50
C PRO A 72 9.02 8.22 5.66
N VAL A 73 8.12 9.17 5.95
CA VAL A 73 6.70 8.89 6.16
C VAL A 73 6.01 8.57 4.82
N LEU A 74 6.28 9.34 3.77
CA LEU A 74 5.77 9.06 2.42
C LEU A 74 6.23 7.70 1.89
N ARG A 75 7.44 7.26 2.22
CA ARG A 75 7.94 5.93 1.84
C ARG A 75 7.03 4.81 2.38
N GLN A 76 6.49 4.97 3.58
CA GLN A 76 5.60 4.00 4.21
C GLN A 76 4.24 3.89 3.52
N VAL A 77 3.79 4.93 2.82
CA VAL A 77 2.55 4.91 2.03
C VAL A 77 2.64 3.92 0.85
N GLY A 78 3.83 3.76 0.26
CA GLY A 78 4.06 2.78 -0.82
C GLY A 78 3.28 3.07 -2.11
N ASP A 79 2.85 2.00 -2.79
CA ASP A 79 2.14 2.07 -4.09
C ASP A 79 0.62 1.93 -3.93
N LEU A 80 0.01 2.89 -3.22
CA LEU A 80 -1.43 2.92 -2.95
C LEU A 80 -2.27 3.00 -4.25
N GLU A 81 -1.77 3.71 -5.27
CA GLU A 81 -2.40 3.83 -6.59
C GLU A 81 -2.71 2.46 -7.20
N ARG A 82 -1.74 1.53 -7.21
CA ARG A 82 -1.95 0.18 -7.77
C ARG A 82 -2.77 -0.73 -6.87
N ILE A 83 -2.71 -0.54 -5.55
CA ILE A 83 -3.57 -1.27 -4.61
C ILE A 83 -5.04 -0.91 -4.89
N LEU A 84 -5.34 0.38 -5.02
CA LEU A 84 -6.69 0.87 -5.33
C LEU A 84 -7.19 0.35 -6.68
N ALA A 85 -6.33 0.27 -7.70
CA ALA A 85 -6.69 -0.34 -8.98
C ALA A 85 -7.09 -1.82 -8.84
N ARG A 86 -6.35 -2.61 -8.05
CA ARG A 86 -6.72 -4.00 -7.75
C ARG A 86 -8.00 -4.11 -6.92
N LEU A 87 -8.20 -3.20 -5.97
CA LEU A 87 -9.42 -3.14 -5.16
C LEU A 87 -10.66 -2.87 -6.04
N ALA A 88 -10.58 -1.91 -6.95
CA ALA A 88 -11.64 -1.59 -7.90
C ALA A 88 -12.00 -2.80 -8.79
N LEU A 89 -11.00 -3.58 -9.19
CA LEU A 89 -11.16 -4.82 -9.96
C LEU A 89 -11.54 -6.04 -9.10
N ARG A 90 -11.70 -5.88 -7.78
CA ARG A 90 -11.94 -6.97 -6.81
C ARG A 90 -10.90 -8.10 -6.88
N THR A 91 -9.66 -7.76 -7.22
CA THR A 91 -8.51 -8.68 -7.30
C THR A 91 -7.43 -8.38 -6.25
N ALA A 92 -7.70 -7.46 -5.32
CA ALA A 92 -6.81 -7.14 -4.22
C ALA A 92 -6.58 -8.38 -3.33
N ARG A 93 -5.32 -8.63 -2.98
CA ARG A 93 -4.91 -9.73 -2.09
C ARG A 93 -4.95 -9.28 -0.63
N PRO A 94 -4.94 -10.19 0.35
CA PRO A 94 -4.92 -9.83 1.77
C PRO A 94 -3.78 -8.87 2.14
N ARG A 95 -2.58 -9.14 1.62
CA ARG A 95 -1.42 -8.25 1.81
C ARG A 95 -1.58 -6.86 1.17
N ASP A 96 -2.42 -6.72 0.15
CA ASP A 96 -2.74 -5.40 -0.40
C ASP A 96 -3.57 -4.59 0.60
N LEU A 97 -4.53 -5.23 1.28
CA LEU A 97 -5.34 -4.60 2.33
C LEU A 97 -4.50 -4.22 3.55
N ALA A 98 -3.58 -5.09 3.98
CA ALA A 98 -2.64 -4.77 5.06
C ALA A 98 -1.72 -3.58 4.70
N ARG A 99 -1.24 -3.49 3.45
CA ARG A 99 -0.46 -2.34 2.97
C ARG A 99 -1.30 -1.08 2.85
N MET A 100 -2.57 -1.19 2.43
CA MET A 100 -3.50 -0.06 2.44
C MET A 100 -3.69 0.46 3.87
N ARG A 101 -3.96 -0.43 4.82
CA ARG A 101 -4.06 -0.09 6.25
C ARG A 101 -2.81 0.65 6.73
N HIS A 102 -1.63 0.11 6.46
CA HIS A 102 -0.34 0.74 6.81
C HIS A 102 -0.19 2.13 6.19
N ALA A 103 -0.59 2.31 4.93
CA ALA A 103 -0.56 3.61 4.26
C ALA A 103 -1.52 4.62 4.92
N LEU A 104 -2.74 4.20 5.26
CA LEU A 104 -3.73 5.06 5.94
C LEU A 104 -3.26 5.48 7.34
N GLN A 105 -2.54 4.62 8.05
CA GLN A 105 -1.94 4.95 9.36
C GLN A 105 -0.92 6.10 9.29
N GLN A 106 -0.34 6.39 8.12
CA GLN A 106 0.63 7.48 7.95
C GLN A 106 -0.03 8.85 7.75
N LEU A 107 -1.31 8.88 7.36
CA LEU A 107 -1.99 10.13 6.99
C LEU A 107 -2.08 11.14 8.15
N PRO A 108 -2.38 10.76 9.41
CA PRO A 108 -2.41 11.71 10.51
C PRO A 108 -1.06 12.43 10.70
N LEU A 109 0.04 11.68 10.68
CA LEU A 109 1.39 12.26 10.81
C LEU A 109 1.75 13.16 9.61
N LEU A 110 1.40 12.76 8.38
CA LEU A 110 1.59 13.63 7.20
C LEU A 110 0.77 14.91 7.30
N ARG A 111 -0.46 14.84 7.83
CA ARG A 111 -1.30 16.02 8.03
C ARG A 111 -0.73 16.95 9.09
N GLU A 112 -0.09 16.42 10.13
CA GLU A 112 0.58 17.20 11.17
C GLU A 112 1.83 17.91 10.60
N LEU A 113 2.70 17.18 9.92
CA LEU A 113 3.94 17.72 9.31
C LEU A 113 3.68 18.79 8.24
N LEU A 114 2.47 18.84 7.67
CA LEU A 114 2.06 19.81 6.67
C LEU A 114 1.17 20.93 7.24
N ALA A 115 0.84 20.91 8.53
CA ALA A 115 -0.15 21.83 9.11
C ALA A 115 0.34 23.28 9.18
N ASP A 116 1.63 23.49 9.48
CA ASP A 116 2.27 24.80 9.65
C ASP A 116 2.87 25.37 8.35
N VAL A 117 2.79 24.62 7.24
CA VAL A 117 3.37 25.06 5.97
C VAL A 117 2.50 26.16 5.36
N ASP A 118 3.03 27.39 5.34
CA ASP A 118 2.39 28.57 4.75
C ASP A 118 2.44 28.54 3.21
N SER A 119 1.61 27.68 2.62
CA SER A 119 1.50 27.53 1.18
C SER A 119 0.13 26.98 0.80
N GLN A 120 -0.68 27.79 0.12
CA GLN A 120 -2.03 27.38 -0.29
C GLN A 120 -2.05 26.09 -1.14
N PRO A 121 -1.15 25.90 -2.14
CA PRO A 121 -1.08 24.62 -2.87
C PRO A 121 -0.77 23.40 -1.99
N VAL A 122 0.08 23.56 -0.97
CA VAL A 122 0.38 22.48 -0.01
C VAL A 122 -0.85 22.15 0.82
N GLN A 123 -1.56 23.15 1.32
CA GLN A 123 -2.79 22.93 2.09
C GLN A 123 -3.89 22.25 1.25
N LYS A 124 -4.00 22.58 -0.05
CA LYS A 124 -4.89 21.85 -0.98
C LYS A 124 -4.51 20.37 -1.10
N LEU A 125 -3.22 20.04 -1.18
CA LEU A 125 -2.74 18.65 -1.25
C LEU A 125 -2.98 17.90 0.07
N ARG A 126 -2.72 18.56 1.20
CA ARG A 126 -3.02 18.05 2.55
C ARG A 126 -4.50 17.74 2.70
N GLU A 127 -5.39 18.59 2.21
CA GLU A 127 -6.82 18.29 2.29
C GLU A 127 -7.22 17.15 1.36
N LYS A 128 -6.72 17.16 0.12
CA LYS A 128 -7.02 16.14 -0.89
C LYS A 128 -6.57 14.72 -0.49
N MET A 129 -5.50 14.58 0.30
CA MET A 129 -5.05 13.25 0.76
C MET A 129 -6.00 12.60 1.78
N GLY A 130 -6.89 13.35 2.42
CA GLY A 130 -7.84 12.83 3.40
C GLY A 130 -7.19 12.26 4.67
N GLU A 131 -8.00 11.54 5.46
CA GLU A 131 -7.57 10.85 6.69
C GLU A 131 -8.12 9.41 6.78
N PHE A 132 -9.33 9.17 6.24
CA PHE A 132 -9.95 7.85 6.11
C PHE A 132 -10.01 7.04 7.41
N THR A 133 -10.24 7.70 8.55
CA THR A 133 -10.24 7.12 9.90
C THR A 133 -11.14 5.88 10.01
N GLU A 134 -12.39 5.96 9.53
CA GLU A 134 -13.33 4.84 9.56
C GLU A 134 -12.82 3.61 8.78
N LEU A 135 -12.19 3.84 7.61
CA LEU A 135 -11.63 2.77 6.79
C LEU A 135 -10.37 2.18 7.42
N ARG A 136 -9.51 3.02 8.00
CA ARG A 136 -8.33 2.56 8.76
C ARG A 136 -8.76 1.64 9.90
N GLU A 137 -9.72 2.07 10.72
CA GLU A 137 -10.24 1.30 11.86
C GLU A 137 -10.95 0.02 11.43
N LEU A 138 -11.65 0.05 10.29
CA LEU A 138 -12.21 -1.17 9.69
C LEU A 138 -11.11 -2.18 9.36
N LEU A 139 -10.06 -1.76 8.67
CA LEU A 139 -8.98 -2.66 8.27
C LEU A 139 -8.15 -3.17 9.47
N GLU A 140 -7.99 -2.35 10.50
CA GLU A 140 -7.34 -2.74 11.77
C GLU A 140 -8.11 -3.83 12.50
N ARG A 141 -9.45 -3.71 12.55
CA ARG A 141 -10.29 -4.74 13.17
C ARG A 141 -10.49 -5.97 12.30
N ALA A 142 -10.50 -5.82 10.97
CA ALA A 142 -10.90 -6.89 10.05
C ALA A 142 -9.75 -7.78 9.60
N VAL A 143 -8.54 -7.26 9.43
CA VAL A 143 -7.42 -7.97 8.79
C VAL A 143 -6.26 -8.13 9.75
N ILE A 144 -5.74 -9.34 9.89
CA ILE A 144 -4.56 -9.60 10.73
C ILE A 144 -3.32 -8.84 10.22
N ASP A 145 -2.31 -8.66 11.08
CA ASP A 145 -1.13 -7.86 10.73
C ASP A 145 -0.28 -8.41 9.58
N ALA A 146 -0.10 -9.72 9.55
CA ALA A 146 0.68 -10.40 8.54
C ALA A 146 -0.18 -11.45 7.82
N PRO A 147 -1.13 -11.01 6.95
CA PRO A 147 -2.03 -11.96 6.32
C PRO A 147 -1.31 -12.81 5.27
N PRO A 148 -1.81 -14.03 4.99
CA PRO A 148 -1.25 -14.90 3.97
C PRO A 148 -1.35 -14.28 2.58
N VAL A 149 -0.63 -14.87 1.63
CA VAL A 149 -0.55 -14.35 0.25
C VAL A 149 -1.90 -14.45 -0.45
N LEU A 150 -2.65 -15.52 -0.21
CA LEU A 150 -3.92 -15.82 -0.86
C LEU A 150 -5.01 -15.99 0.19
N VAL A 151 -6.22 -15.51 -0.14
CA VAL A 151 -7.41 -15.66 0.72
C VAL A 151 -7.78 -17.13 0.92
N ARG A 152 -7.55 -17.97 -0.10
CA ARG A 152 -7.92 -19.39 -0.09
C ARG A 152 -7.23 -20.20 1.01
N ASP A 153 -6.10 -19.71 1.51
CA ASP A 153 -5.31 -20.37 2.55
C ASP A 153 -5.90 -20.11 3.97
N GLY A 154 -6.99 -19.34 4.06
CA GLY A 154 -7.60 -18.96 5.34
C GLY A 154 -6.78 -17.92 6.10
N GLY A 155 -7.05 -17.73 7.40
CA GLY A 155 -6.21 -16.92 8.29
C GLY A 155 -6.06 -15.43 7.94
N VAL A 156 -6.98 -14.84 7.19
CA VAL A 156 -6.93 -13.41 6.82
C VAL A 156 -7.67 -12.53 7.82
N ILE A 157 -8.88 -12.94 8.18
CA ILE A 157 -9.77 -12.15 9.04
C ILE A 157 -9.29 -12.24 10.50
N ALA A 158 -9.22 -11.12 11.20
CA ALA A 158 -8.77 -11.11 12.59
C ALA A 158 -9.78 -11.79 13.54
N PRO A 159 -9.31 -12.40 14.64
CA PRO A 159 -10.20 -12.80 15.73
C PRO A 159 -10.96 -11.60 16.30
N GLY A 160 -12.20 -11.81 16.74
CA GLY A 160 -13.08 -10.78 17.28
C GLY A 160 -13.78 -9.91 16.23
N TYR A 161 -13.48 -10.09 14.94
CA TYR A 161 -14.18 -9.35 13.88
C TYR A 161 -15.57 -9.91 13.58
N SER A 162 -15.75 -11.23 13.70
CA SER A 162 -17.01 -11.92 13.43
C SER A 162 -17.17 -13.07 14.40
N GLU A 163 -18.16 -12.97 15.28
CA GLU A 163 -18.49 -14.00 16.29
C GLU A 163 -18.73 -15.36 15.62
N GLU A 164 -19.52 -15.37 14.54
CA GLU A 164 -19.78 -16.59 13.76
C GLU A 164 -18.49 -17.23 13.24
N LEU A 165 -17.57 -16.45 12.64
CA LEU A 165 -16.32 -16.99 12.13
C LEU A 165 -15.43 -17.56 13.25
N ASP A 166 -15.45 -16.92 14.42
CA ASP A 166 -14.68 -17.37 15.58
C ASP A 166 -15.27 -18.64 16.20
N GLU A 167 -16.60 -18.80 16.23
CA GLU A 167 -17.25 -20.06 16.60
C GLU A 167 -16.81 -21.20 15.66
N TRP A 168 -16.82 -20.98 14.35
CA TRP A 168 -16.36 -21.97 13.36
C TRP A 168 -14.88 -22.35 13.54
N ARG A 169 -14.03 -21.38 13.86
CA ARG A 169 -12.60 -21.62 14.17
C ARG A 169 -12.44 -22.45 15.43
N ALA A 170 -13.16 -22.09 16.50
CA ALA A 170 -13.12 -22.83 17.76
C ALA A 170 -13.57 -24.29 17.59
N LEU A 171 -14.56 -24.56 16.72
CA LEU A 171 -14.97 -25.93 16.38
C LEU A 171 -13.89 -26.70 15.60
N ALA A 172 -13.19 -26.04 14.67
CA ALA A 172 -12.12 -26.64 13.89
C ALA A 172 -10.85 -26.91 14.73
N ASP A 173 -10.47 -25.98 15.60
CA ASP A 173 -9.33 -26.11 16.52
C ASP A 173 -9.63 -27.04 17.70
N GLY A 174 -10.89 -27.05 18.15
CA GLY A 174 -11.43 -27.91 19.20
C GLY A 174 -11.71 -29.35 18.76
N ALA A 175 -11.37 -29.73 17.53
CA ALA A 175 -11.35 -31.11 17.07
C ALA A 175 -9.94 -31.71 17.28
N PRO A 176 -9.59 -32.22 18.48
CA PRO A 176 -8.44 -33.09 18.57
C PRO A 176 -8.74 -34.31 17.69
N ILE A 177 -7.80 -34.65 16.82
CA ILE A 177 -7.69 -35.93 16.09
C ILE A 177 -7.66 -37.15 17.05
N ILE A 178 -7.96 -36.98 18.34
CA ILE A 178 -7.90 -37.99 19.40
C ILE A 178 -9.29 -38.51 19.81
N SER A 179 -10.42 -37.91 19.41
CA SER A 179 -11.75 -38.39 19.86
C SER A 179 -12.50 -39.36 18.93
N ILE A 180 -11.93 -39.76 17.77
CA ILE A 180 -12.51 -40.80 16.90
C ILE A 180 -11.94 -42.21 17.14
N ASN A 181 -11.18 -42.45 18.22
CA ASN A 181 -10.72 -43.81 18.54
C ASN A 181 -10.87 -44.25 19.99
N TRP A 182 -12.02 -44.01 20.64
CA TRP A 182 -12.39 -44.78 21.84
C TRP A 182 -13.63 -45.67 21.71
N ARG A 183 -14.47 -45.54 20.67
CA ARG A 183 -15.68 -46.41 20.52
C ARG A 183 -15.58 -47.54 19.49
N SER A 184 -14.37 -48.04 19.20
CA SER A 184 -14.19 -49.29 18.42
C SER A 184 -13.17 -50.27 19.01
N ALA A 185 -12.65 -50.03 20.22
CA ALA A 185 -11.77 -50.99 20.93
C ALA A 185 -12.47 -51.75 22.08
N SER A 186 -13.78 -51.53 22.29
CA SER A 186 -14.59 -52.28 23.26
C SER A 186 -15.58 -53.26 22.60
N ALA A 187 -15.52 -53.45 21.27
CA ALA A 187 -16.48 -54.29 20.53
C ALA A 187 -15.86 -55.55 19.86
N SER A 188 -14.56 -55.76 19.90
CA SER A 188 -13.93 -56.96 19.34
C SER A 188 -13.10 -57.65 20.41
N GLY A 189 -13.80 -58.40 21.28
CA GLY A 189 -13.18 -59.39 22.13
C GLY A 189 -12.54 -60.48 21.28
N TRP A 190 -11.21 -60.42 21.14
CA TRP A 190 -10.40 -61.56 20.76
C TRP A 190 -9.20 -61.60 21.70
N ALA A 191 -9.34 -62.47 22.68
CA ALA A 191 -8.25 -63.00 23.48
C ALA A 191 -7.42 -63.97 22.63
N SER A 192 -6.12 -64.00 22.95
CA SER A 192 -5.23 -65.19 22.93
C SER A 192 -4.69 -65.72 21.59
N ILE A 193 -3.38 -65.63 21.32
CA ILE A 193 -2.23 -66.55 21.64
C ILE A 193 -1.72 -67.19 20.32
N PRO A 194 -0.43 -67.57 20.14
CA PRO A 194 0.78 -67.32 20.94
C PRO A 194 1.75 -66.31 20.31
#